data_AF-A0A1G0TEV7-F1
#
_entry.id   AF-A0A1G0TEV7-F1
#
_cell.length_a   1.000
_cell.length_b   1.000
_cell.length_c   1.000
_cell.angle_alpha   90.00
_cell.angle_beta   90.00
_cell.angle_gamma   90.00
#
_symmetry.space_group_name_H-M   'P 1'
#
loop_
_entity.id
_entity.type
_entity.pdbx_description
1 polymer ?
#
loop_
_entity_poly.entity_id
_entity_poly.type
_entity_poly.pdbx_seq_one_letter_code
_entity_poly.pdbx_strand_id
1 'polypeptide(L)' 'MFFPASLIGLFVSIAAVGYCVYLFIDIDSRSHSVSDTLINFVFNALLVAVVYSIIAFFTSKENMPQ' A
#
# COMPACT_ATOMS: atom_id res chain seq x y z
N MET A 1 -14.28 11.95 19.18
CA MET A 1 -14.35 11.04 18.02
C MET A 1 -14.16 11.90 16.78
N PHE A 2 -12.93 11.99 16.27
CA PHE A 2 -12.55 12.89 15.18
C PHE A 2 -12.23 12.02 13.97
N PHE A 3 -13.23 11.77 13.11
CA PHE A 3 -12.93 11.47 11.71
C PHE A 3 -12.76 12.83 11.03
N PRO A 4 -11.58 13.07 10.46
CA PRO A 4 -11.44 12.69 9.06
C PRO A 4 -10.22 11.78 8.90
N ALA A 5 -10.48 10.51 8.57
CA ALA A 5 -9.61 9.87 7.60
C ALA A 5 -9.67 10.78 6.37
N SER A 6 -8.64 11.59 6.15
CA SER A 6 -8.64 12.58 5.08
C SER A 6 -9.03 11.89 3.78
N LEU A 7 -9.89 12.51 2.95
CA LEU A 7 -10.26 11.94 1.65
C LEU A 7 -9.01 11.52 0.87
N ILE A 8 -7.95 12.32 0.97
CA ILE A 8 -6.62 12.05 0.42
C ILE A 8 -6.04 10.74 0.99
N GLY A 9 -6.01 10.57 2.32
CA GLY A 9 -5.55 9.34 2.96
C GLY A 9 -6.34 8.12 2.51
N LEU A 10 -7.67 8.23 2.40
CA LEU A 10 -8.53 7.16 1.91
C LEU A 10 -8.23 6.80 0.45
N PHE A 11 -8.06 7.80 -0.43
CA PHE A 11 -7.67 7.57 -1.82
C PHE A 11 -6.31 6.89 -1.92
N VAL A 12 -5.33 7.31 -1.11
CA VAL A 12 -4.01 6.68 -1.05
C VAL A 12 -4.10 5.24 -0.54
N SER A 13 -4.94 4.95 0.47
CA SER A 13 -5.16 3.58 0.96
C SER A 13 -5.79 2.70 -0.11
N ILE A 14 -6.84 3.18 -0.79
CA ILE A 14 -7.51 2.43 -1.86
C ILE A 14 -6.53 2.17 -3.02
N ALA A 15 -5.75 3.18 -3.41
CA ALA A 15 -4.74 3.03 -4.45
C ALA A 15 -3.65 2.01 -4.06
N ALA A 16 -3.17 2.05 -2.81
CA ALA A 16 -2.18 1.10 -2.31
C ALA A 16 -2.70 -0.34 -2.31
N VAL A 17 -3.94 -0.56 -1.85
CA VAL A 17 -4.56 -1.88 -1.86
C VAL A 17 -4.78 -2.37 -3.30
N GLY A 18 -5.30 -1.52 -4.18
CA GLY A 18 -5.50 -1.86 -5.60
C GLY A 18 -4.18 -2.20 -6.30
N TYR A 19 -3.11 -1.45 -5.99
CA TYR A 19 -1.78 -1.72 -6.52
C TYR A 19 -1.19 -3.04 -6.01
N CYS A 20 -1.40 -3.38 -4.73
CA CYS A 20 -1.02 -4.71 -4.22
C CYS A 20 -1.75 -5.84 -4.95
N VAL A 21 -3.06 -5.70 -5.20
CA VAL A 21 -3.83 -6.71 -5.96
C VAL A 21 -3.31 -6.84 -7.39
N TYR A 22 -3.03 -5.72 -8.05
CA TYR A 22 -2.43 -5.70 -9.39
C TYR A 22 -1.08 -6.42 -9.41
N LEU A 23 -0.19 -6.10 -8.47
CA LEU A 23 1.12 -6.75 -8.37
C LEU A 23 1.00 -8.25 -8.09
N PHE A 24 0.05 -8.66 -7.25
CA PHE A 24 -0.20 -10.08 -7.00
C PHE A 24 -0.56 -10.82 -8.29
N ILE A 25 -1.50 -10.27 -9.06
CA ILE A 25 -1.94 -10.86 -10.34
C ILE A 25 -0.79 -10.89 -11.36
N ASP A 26 -0.02 -9.80 -11.49
CA ASP A 26 1.10 -9.72 -12.43
C ASP A 26 2.21 -10.72 -12.07
N ILE A 27 2.57 -10.84 -10.79
CA ILE A 27 3.57 -11.78 -10.31
C ILE A 27 3.08 -13.21 -10.49
N ASP A 28 1.82 -13.51 -10.13
CA ASP A 28 1.24 -14.85 -10.27
C ASP A 28 1.22 -15.30 -11.74
N SER A 29 0.88 -14.38 -12.67
CA SER A 29 0.87 -14.67 -14.11
C SER A 29 2.25 -15.05 -14.69
N ARG A 30 3.33 -14.72 -13.99
CA ARG A 30 4.73 -14.97 -14.39
C ARG A 30 5.41 -16.05 -13.54
N SER A 31 4.74 -16.53 -12.49
CA SER A 31 5.31 -17.44 -11.51
C SER A 31 4.88 -18.87 -11.80
N HIS A 32 5.80 -19.83 -11.60
CA HIS A 32 5.54 -21.25 -11.86
C HIS A 32 5.10 -22.02 -10.61
N SER A 33 5.28 -21.42 -9.43
CA SER A 33 4.88 -22.00 -8.16
C SER A 33 4.28 -20.93 -7.23
N VAL A 34 3.41 -21.37 -6.32
CA VAL A 34 2.81 -20.49 -5.31
C VAL A 34 3.87 -19.90 -4.39
N SER A 35 4.94 -20.63 -4.10
CA SER A 35 6.06 -20.14 -3.30
C SER A 35 6.80 -19.00 -3.99
N ASP A 36 7.03 -19.09 -5.31
CA ASP A 36 7.64 -18.02 -6.10
C ASP A 36 6.73 -16.78 -6.13
N THR A 37 5.42 -16.97 -6.30
CA THR A 37 4.43 -15.89 -6.23
C THR A 37 4.49 -15.21 -4.86
N LEU A 38 4.45 -15.98 -3.77
CA LEU A 38 4.34 -15.46 -2.42
C LEU A 38 5.61 -14.73 -1.98
N ILE A 39 6.80 -15.27 -2.28
CA ILE A 39 8.08 -14.61 -1.94
C ILE A 39 8.18 -13.28 -2.68
N ASN A 40 7.98 -13.27 -4.00
CA ASN A 40 8.06 -12.04 -4.79
C ASN A 40 6.98 -11.03 -4.38
N PHE A 41 5.76 -11.49 -4.12
CA PHE A 41 4.68 -10.63 -3.66
C PHE A 41 4.98 -9.99 -2.31
N VAL A 42 5.48 -10.76 -1.33
CA VAL A 42 5.79 -10.22 0.02
C VAL A 42 6.85 -9.12 -0.06
N PHE A 43 7.91 -9.30 -0.84
CA PHE A 43 8.93 -8.24 -1.03
C PHE A 43 8.34 -6.98 -1.66
N ASN A 44 7.51 -7.12 -2.69
CA ASN A 44 6.86 -5.98 -3.34
C ASN A 44 5.83 -5.31 -2.41
N ALA A 45 5.03 -6.09 -1.68
CA ALA A 45 4.06 -5.58 -0.72
C ALA A 45 4.73 -4.83 0.44
N LEU A 46 5.91 -5.27 0.90
CA LEU A 46 6.70 -4.55 1.90
C LEU A 46 7.19 -3.20 1.36
N LEU A 47 7.64 -3.12 0.11
CA LEU A 47 8.02 -1.84 -0.51
C LEU A 47 6.82 -0.89 -0.61
N VAL A 48 5.65 -1.40 -1.03
CA VAL A 48 4.40 -0.62 -1.05
C VAL A 48 4.04 -0.13 0.35
N ALA A 49 4.18 -0.97 1.37
CA ALA A 49 3.92 -0.59 2.76
C ALA A 49 4.87 0.50 3.27
N VAL A 50 6.15 0.47 2.89
CA VAL A 50 7.13 1.52 3.22
C VAL A 50 6.73 2.84 2.54
N VAL A 51 6.44 2.82 1.24
CA VAL A 51 6.02 4.02 0.49
C VAL A 51 4.73 4.60 1.07
N TYR A 52 3.75 3.74 1.34
CA TYR A 52 2.50 4.13 1.98
C TYR A 52 2.74 4.76 3.36
N SER A 53 3.64 4.19 4.17
CA SER A 53 3.97 4.72 5.50
C SER A 53 4.64 6.09 5.42
N ILE A 54 5.49 6.32 4.41
CA ILE A 54 6.10 7.64 4.16
C ILE A 54 5.01 8.66 3.81
N ILE A 55 4.13 8.32 2.87
CA ILE A 55 3.02 9.21 2.46
C ILE A 55 2.10 9.49 3.65
N ALA A 56 1.76 8.47 4.44
CA ALA A 56 0.94 8.60 5.63
C ALA A 56 1.61 9.47 6.70
N PHE A 57 2.93 9.35 6.91
CA PHE A 57 3.67 10.16 7.86
C PHE A 57 3.65 11.65 7.49
N PHE A 58 3.90 11.98 6.22
CA PHE A 58 3.84 13.37 5.74
C PHE A 58 2.41 13.93 5.80
N THR A 59 1.42 13.15 5.37
CA THR A 59 0.00 13.55 5.43
C THR A 59 -0.49 13.73 6.87
N SER A 60 0.03 12.93 7.82
CA SER A 60 -0.32 13.02 9.24
C SER A 60 0.26 14.27 9.91
N LYS A 61 1.49 14.68 9.57
CA LYS A 61 2.12 15.90 10.13
C LYS A 61 1.38 17.19 9.74
N GLU A 62 0.72 17.22 8.58
CA GLU A 62 -0.03 18.39 8.11
C GLU A 62 -1.35 18.60 8.88
N ASN A 63 -1.87 17.56 9.53
CA ASN A 63 -3.12 17.59 10.30
C ASN A 63 -2.94 17.82 11.81
N MET A 64 -1.74 18.18 12.29
CA MET A 64 -1.56 18.59 13.69
C MET A 64 -2.08 20.03 13.87
N PRO A 65 -3.10 20.26 14.72
CA PRO A 65 -3.48 21.63 15.09
C PRO A 65 -2.29 22.30 15.79
N GLN A 66 -1.96 23.51 15.33
CA GLN A 66 -0.95 24.40 15.93
C GLN A 66 -1.39 24.81 17.34
#